data_AF-A0A1Y1X3D0-F1
#
_entry.id   AF-A0A1Y1X3D0-F1
#
_cell.length_a   1.000
_cell.length_b   1.000
_cell.length_c   1.000
_cell.angle_alpha   90.00
_cell.angle_beta   90.00
_cell.angle_gamma   90.00
#
_symmetry.space_group_name_H-M   'P 1'
#
loop_
_entity.id
_entity.type
_entity.pdbx_description
1 polymer ?
#
loop_
_entity_poly.entity_id
_entity_poly.type
_entity_poly.pdbx_seq_one_letter_code
_entity_poly.pdbx_strand_id
1 'polypeptide(L)'
;MKKFDKITLSLGGHSSRYYGKSGFNIKIRGKKDLYGRNHFKLRSGSRDATYLRHKIVYDIQNHLGIPSLSANFSQLYINGEYIGLYIMMDCFKTSWIEYVYSEKDTTSLYKCTGFGNIPNIQSYMDKRTCTNENEDYTDRTEYNEFIRNLETARTIEDYEKFFDVDLFITQIALEYLLGSWDHFINGGNNIFLYKPRNGNDQRWKFLLYDFDADFGQDIIDEDKFNMIYQDLFNYTMENDQELFKPEISNNLFKPHKNDSIKHPYYSFEDYALHGYLLDALIFNHQELFENKLKELITKIFNPTILFPHIDSLKEFIEPYVRLDKTLNNEGIYPGKFDRKNNIYTYEQWRDNCEFTPVKNVVETNSGSYGIKYWILAKYRYICTVLHLDCDPNYMNISQ
;
A
#
# COMPACT_ATOMS: atom_id res chain seq x y z
N MET A 1 -29.14 9.23 7.87
CA MET A 1 -28.24 9.18 9.06
C MET A 1 -28.42 7.83 9.76
N LYS A 2 -27.35 7.03 9.89
CA LYS A 2 -27.35 5.76 10.67
C LYS A 2 -26.95 6.06 12.11
N LYS A 3 -27.59 5.41 13.09
CA LYS A 3 -27.32 5.58 14.53
C LYS A 3 -27.11 4.22 15.18
N PHE A 4 -26.15 4.15 16.09
CA PHE A 4 -25.82 2.93 16.83
C PHE A 4 -25.81 3.24 18.32
N ASP A 5 -26.54 2.44 19.11
CA ASP A 5 -26.71 2.67 20.55
C ASP A 5 -25.41 2.41 21.32
N LYS A 6 -24.55 1.55 20.78
CA LYS A 6 -23.28 1.17 21.41
C LYS A 6 -22.22 0.87 20.35
N ILE A 7 -21.06 1.48 20.51
CA ILE A 7 -19.83 1.17 19.79
C ILE A 7 -18.71 0.88 20.80
N THR A 8 -17.68 0.16 20.38
CA THR A 8 -16.37 0.17 21.03
C THR A 8 -15.44 1.01 20.18
N LEU A 9 -14.79 1.99 20.81
CA LEU A 9 -13.73 2.81 20.22
C LEU A 9 -12.42 2.44 20.93
N SER A 10 -11.37 2.18 20.17
CA SER A 10 -10.03 1.93 20.72
C SER A 10 -8.95 2.56 19.85
N LEU A 11 -7.75 2.78 20.40
CA LEU A 11 -6.62 3.30 19.62
C LEU A 11 -6.21 2.30 18.53
N GLY A 12 -6.10 2.80 17.32
CA GLY A 12 -5.63 2.06 16.14
C GLY A 12 -4.11 2.03 16.03
N GLY A 13 -3.58 1.09 15.27
CA GLY A 13 -2.15 0.98 14.95
C GLY A 13 -1.27 0.50 16.11
N HIS A 14 0.05 0.45 15.83
CA HIS A 14 1.09 0.10 16.79
C HIS A 14 2.08 1.27 16.95
N SER A 15 2.96 1.50 15.98
CA SER A 15 3.87 2.67 15.92
C SER A 15 3.11 3.99 15.80
N SER A 16 2.03 4.00 15.01
CA SER A 16 1.24 5.21 14.76
C SER A 16 0.49 5.79 15.96
N ARG A 17 0.50 5.08 17.10
CA ARG A 17 0.00 5.62 18.37
C ARG A 17 0.89 6.74 18.92
N TYR A 18 2.16 6.75 18.51
CA TYR A 18 3.14 7.76 18.92
C TYR A 18 3.19 8.98 17.99
N TYR A 19 2.36 9.03 16.94
CA TYR A 19 2.30 10.16 16.02
C TYR A 19 1.46 11.30 16.59
N GLY A 20 1.55 12.50 15.99
CA GLY A 20 0.82 13.68 16.47
C GLY A 20 -0.70 13.51 16.54
N LYS A 21 -1.28 12.71 15.64
CA LYS A 21 -2.72 12.43 15.57
C LYS A 21 -2.96 10.92 15.53
N SER A 22 -3.76 10.42 16.48
CA SER A 22 -4.01 9.00 16.64
C SER A 22 -5.11 8.48 15.70
N GLY A 23 -4.94 7.26 15.20
CA GLY A 23 -6.00 6.50 14.53
C GLY A 23 -6.91 5.77 15.52
N PHE A 24 -8.09 5.34 15.06
CA PHE A 24 -9.07 4.63 15.88
C PHE A 24 -9.58 3.36 15.20
N ASN A 25 -9.89 2.34 15.99
CA ASN A 25 -10.70 1.20 15.56
C ASN A 25 -12.11 1.35 16.11
N ILE A 26 -13.12 1.13 15.26
CA ILE A 26 -14.53 1.17 15.63
C ILE A 26 -15.11 -0.23 15.47
N LYS A 27 -15.76 -0.73 16.53
CA LYS A 27 -16.59 -1.94 16.49
C LYS A 27 -18.03 -1.61 16.86
N ILE A 28 -18.96 -1.84 15.93
CA ILE A 28 -20.39 -1.70 16.17
C ILE A 28 -20.87 -2.88 17.03
N ARG A 29 -21.62 -2.60 18.10
CA ARG A 29 -22.12 -3.63 19.04
C ARG A 29 -23.61 -3.89 18.82
N GLY A 30 -24.10 -4.95 19.45
CA GLY A 30 -25.52 -5.33 19.41
C GLY A 30 -25.94 -6.05 18.12
N LYS A 31 -25.02 -6.76 17.46
CA LYS A 31 -25.25 -7.45 16.18
C LYS A 31 -25.80 -6.52 15.07
N LYS A 32 -25.40 -5.25 15.12
CA LYS A 32 -25.69 -4.25 14.09
C LYS A 32 -24.46 -4.07 13.19
N ASP A 33 -24.69 -3.60 11.98
CA ASP A 33 -23.68 -3.27 10.99
C ASP A 33 -23.96 -1.92 10.32
N LEU A 34 -22.91 -1.40 9.67
CA LEU A 34 -22.98 -0.30 8.72
C LEU A 34 -22.61 -0.86 7.34
N TYR A 35 -23.61 -1.00 6.46
CA TYR A 35 -23.42 -1.51 5.10
C TYR A 35 -22.74 -2.89 5.04
N GLY A 36 -23.20 -3.83 5.88
CA GLY A 36 -22.72 -5.21 5.95
C GLY A 36 -21.45 -5.41 6.79
N ARG A 37 -20.86 -4.34 7.34
CA ARG A 37 -19.62 -4.38 8.11
C ARG A 37 -19.82 -3.85 9.53
N ASN A 38 -19.19 -4.47 10.52
CA ASN A 38 -19.28 -4.04 11.92
C ASN A 38 -17.92 -3.65 12.54
N HIS A 39 -16.83 -3.73 11.77
CA HIS A 39 -15.52 -3.22 12.16
C HIS A 39 -15.02 -2.24 11.09
N PHE A 40 -14.46 -1.12 11.55
CA PHE A 40 -13.87 -0.09 10.69
C PHE A 40 -12.59 0.44 11.33
N LYS A 41 -11.69 0.93 10.48
CA LYS A 41 -10.52 1.69 10.91
C LYS A 41 -10.68 3.15 10.48
N LEU A 42 -10.37 4.06 11.38
CA LEU A 42 -10.17 5.48 11.08
C LEU A 42 -8.66 5.75 11.15
N ARG A 43 -7.99 5.86 10.01
CA ARG A 43 -6.57 6.21 9.95
C ARG A 43 -6.41 7.73 9.99
N SER A 44 -5.45 8.20 10.77
CA SER A 44 -5.22 9.63 11.00
C SER A 44 -4.56 10.35 9.83
N GLY A 45 -3.97 9.62 8.87
CA GLY A 45 -3.17 10.19 7.79
C GLY A 45 -1.93 10.92 8.28
N SER A 46 -1.43 10.63 9.49
CA SER A 46 -0.27 11.35 10.04
C SER A 46 1.05 10.99 9.34
N ARG A 47 1.14 9.76 8.83
CA ARG A 47 2.31 9.25 8.11
C ARG A 47 2.25 9.61 6.62
N ASP A 48 1.07 9.47 6.02
CA ASP A 48 0.81 9.81 4.62
C ASP A 48 0.68 11.33 4.46
N ALA A 49 1.62 11.95 3.74
CA ALA A 49 1.59 13.39 3.46
C ALA A 49 0.37 13.87 2.67
N THR A 50 -0.39 12.97 2.05
CA THR A 50 -1.47 13.31 1.09
C THR A 50 -2.88 12.91 1.53
N TYR A 51 -3.01 11.99 2.50
CA TYR A 51 -4.23 11.22 2.78
C TYR A 51 -4.72 10.30 1.63
N LEU A 52 -4.09 10.34 0.46
CA LEU A 52 -4.60 9.71 -0.76
C LEU A 52 -4.08 8.29 -0.97
N ARG A 53 -2.95 7.90 -0.37
CA ARG A 53 -2.24 6.67 -0.75
C ARG A 53 -3.10 5.43 -0.55
N HIS A 54 -3.68 5.25 0.64
CA HIS A 54 -4.66 4.18 0.88
C HIS A 54 -5.78 4.20 -0.15
N LYS A 55 -6.40 5.36 -0.36
CA LYS A 55 -7.57 5.49 -1.25
C LYS A 55 -7.24 5.08 -2.68
N ILE A 56 -6.13 5.57 -3.22
CA ILE A 56 -5.69 5.27 -4.59
C ILE A 56 -5.40 3.77 -4.73
N VAL A 57 -4.65 3.16 -3.80
CA VAL A 57 -4.32 1.73 -3.92
C VAL A 57 -5.56 0.86 -3.80
N TYR A 58 -6.48 1.14 -2.86
CA TYR A 58 -7.73 0.40 -2.78
C TYR A 58 -8.60 0.58 -4.01
N ASP A 59 -8.65 1.78 -4.60
CA ASP A 59 -9.39 2.00 -5.85
C ASP A 59 -8.80 1.21 -7.02
N ILE A 60 -7.46 1.17 -7.13
CA ILE A 60 -6.76 0.37 -8.13
C ILE A 60 -7.13 -1.11 -7.99
N GLN A 61 -7.03 -1.66 -6.78
CA GLN A 61 -7.34 -3.08 -6.55
C GLN A 61 -8.82 -3.39 -6.82
N ASN A 62 -9.73 -2.54 -6.36
CA ASN A 62 -11.17 -2.72 -6.60
C ASN A 62 -11.52 -2.57 -8.09
N HIS A 63 -10.84 -1.68 -8.83
CA HIS A 63 -11.03 -1.52 -10.28
C HIS A 63 -10.54 -2.74 -11.06
N LEU A 64 -9.44 -3.37 -10.63
CA LEU A 64 -8.94 -4.63 -11.19
C LEU A 64 -9.83 -5.83 -10.84
N GLY A 65 -10.84 -5.66 -9.98
CA GLY A 65 -11.73 -6.73 -9.55
C GLY A 65 -11.08 -7.77 -8.63
N ILE A 66 -9.89 -7.47 -8.09
CA ILE A 66 -9.24 -8.35 -7.12
C ILE A 66 -9.79 -8.10 -5.71
N PRO A 67 -9.84 -9.12 -4.83
CA PRO A 67 -10.40 -8.94 -3.50
C PRO A 67 -9.60 -7.91 -2.69
N SER A 68 -10.26 -6.83 -2.27
CA SER A 68 -9.61 -5.73 -1.55
C SER A 68 -10.54 -5.05 -0.57
N LEU A 69 -9.97 -4.21 0.30
CA LEU A 69 -10.75 -3.35 1.19
C LEU A 69 -11.23 -2.11 0.43
N SER A 70 -12.19 -1.38 1.01
CA SER A 70 -12.53 -0.04 0.58
C SER A 70 -12.00 1.00 1.56
N ALA A 71 -11.62 2.17 1.01
CA ALA A 71 -11.27 3.36 1.78
C ALA A 71 -12.10 4.56 1.30
N ASN A 72 -12.41 5.47 2.21
CA ASN A 72 -13.02 6.76 1.93
C ASN A 72 -12.62 7.76 3.02
N PHE A 73 -13.06 9.00 2.92
CA PHE A 73 -12.75 10.05 3.87
C PHE A 73 -13.90 10.29 4.85
N SER A 74 -13.56 10.74 6.05
CA SER A 74 -14.52 11.04 7.10
C SER A 74 -14.07 12.23 7.92
N GLN A 75 -15.02 13.07 8.32
CA GLN A 75 -14.82 14.05 9.37
C GLN A 75 -15.18 13.40 10.71
N LEU A 76 -14.25 13.37 11.65
CA LEU A 76 -14.48 12.78 12.96
C LEU A 76 -14.86 13.87 13.96
N TYR A 77 -15.93 13.62 14.71
CA TYR A 77 -16.31 14.42 15.86
C TYR A 77 -16.41 13.52 17.10
N ILE A 78 -15.81 13.95 18.21
CA ILE A 78 -15.92 13.26 19.52
C ILE A 78 -16.47 14.29 20.51
N ASN A 79 -17.57 13.95 21.18
CA ASN A 79 -18.26 14.85 22.12
C ASN A 79 -18.62 16.23 21.54
N GLY A 80 -18.93 16.27 20.23
CA GLY A 80 -19.26 17.51 19.50
C GLY A 80 -18.06 18.32 19.03
N GLU A 81 -16.84 17.94 19.42
CA GLU A 81 -15.60 18.58 18.97
C GLU A 81 -15.09 17.96 17.67
N TYR A 82 -14.67 18.78 16.72
CA TYR A 82 -14.05 18.33 15.48
C TYR A 82 -12.62 17.84 15.73
N ILE A 83 -12.38 16.55 15.48
CA ILE A 83 -11.09 15.87 15.68
C ILE A 83 -10.29 15.77 14.37
N GLY A 84 -10.85 16.23 13.25
CA GLY A 84 -10.12 16.33 11.99
C GLY A 84 -10.60 15.38 10.88
N LEU A 85 -9.86 15.40 9.77
CA LEU A 85 -10.03 14.50 8.63
C LEU A 85 -9.38 13.14 8.92
N TYR A 86 -10.09 12.06 8.61
CA TYR A 86 -9.66 10.68 8.77
C TYR A 86 -9.96 9.87 7.52
N ILE A 87 -9.12 8.89 7.22
CA ILE A 87 -9.38 7.88 6.20
C ILE A 87 -10.16 6.75 6.87
N MET A 88 -11.44 6.62 6.52
CA MET A 88 -12.30 5.53 6.96
C MET A 88 -12.11 4.33 6.04
N MET A 89 -11.81 3.19 6.63
CA MET A 89 -11.51 1.97 5.90
C MET A 89 -12.24 0.78 6.50
N ASP A 90 -12.50 -0.19 5.64
CA ASP A 90 -12.80 -1.54 6.09
C ASP A 90 -11.58 -2.20 6.72
N CYS A 91 -11.79 -3.41 7.23
CA CYS A 91 -10.71 -4.28 7.65
C CYS A 91 -11.05 -5.72 7.34
N PHE A 92 -10.03 -6.50 6.98
CA PHE A 92 -10.15 -7.94 6.91
C PHE A 92 -10.48 -8.48 8.30
N LYS A 93 -11.74 -8.92 8.45
CA LYS A 93 -12.36 -9.50 9.63
C LYS A 93 -13.42 -10.49 9.15
N THR A 94 -13.90 -11.36 10.03
CA THR A 94 -14.97 -12.32 9.70
C THR A 94 -16.20 -11.66 9.09
N SER A 95 -16.57 -10.45 9.53
CA SER A 95 -17.68 -9.70 8.93
C SER A 95 -17.43 -9.25 7.48
N TRP A 96 -16.18 -8.94 7.13
CA TRP A 96 -15.84 -8.60 5.73
C TRP A 96 -15.93 -9.84 4.85
N ILE A 97 -15.50 -11.00 5.38
CA ILE A 97 -15.61 -12.29 4.71
C ILE A 97 -17.08 -12.69 4.50
N GLU A 98 -17.94 -12.51 5.51
CA GLU A 98 -19.38 -12.71 5.38
C GLU A 98 -19.97 -11.82 4.28
N TYR A 99 -19.55 -10.56 4.20
CA TYR A 99 -20.03 -9.63 3.18
C TYR A 99 -19.58 -9.99 1.76
N VAL A 100 -18.30 -10.30 1.57
CA VAL A 100 -17.71 -10.51 0.22
C VAL A 100 -17.94 -11.93 -0.29
N TYR A 101 -17.85 -12.95 0.58
CA TYR A 101 -17.90 -14.36 0.20
C TYR A 101 -19.16 -15.08 0.69
N SER A 102 -20.09 -14.37 1.35
CA SER A 102 -21.27 -14.98 1.98
C SER A 102 -20.91 -16.08 2.99
N GLU A 103 -19.72 -16.01 3.58
CA GLU A 103 -19.17 -17.02 4.49
C GLU A 103 -19.15 -16.49 5.93
N LYS A 104 -20.06 -17.02 6.76
CA LYS A 104 -20.16 -16.64 8.18
C LYS A 104 -19.11 -17.34 9.02
N ASP A 105 -18.61 -16.63 10.03
CA ASP A 105 -17.74 -17.17 11.07
C ASP A 105 -16.53 -17.95 10.52
N THR A 106 -15.95 -17.45 9.42
CA THR A 106 -14.81 -18.11 8.77
C THR A 106 -13.71 -18.47 9.76
N THR A 107 -13.12 -19.65 9.56
CA THR A 107 -11.96 -20.15 10.29
C THR A 107 -10.69 -20.13 9.44
N SER A 108 -10.74 -19.51 8.26
CA SER A 108 -9.66 -19.57 7.26
C SER A 108 -9.07 -18.21 6.89
N LEU A 109 -9.31 -17.18 7.69
CA LEU A 109 -8.70 -15.85 7.54
C LEU A 109 -7.53 -15.69 8.52
N TYR A 110 -6.33 -15.53 7.98
CA TYR A 110 -5.10 -15.40 8.75
C TYR A 110 -4.44 -14.06 8.47
N LYS A 111 -4.12 -13.32 9.54
CA LYS A 111 -3.29 -12.12 9.47
C LYS A 111 -1.84 -12.50 9.66
N CYS A 112 -0.97 -11.97 8.80
CA CYS A 112 0.44 -12.30 8.78
C CYS A 112 1.35 -11.10 9.06
N THR A 113 2.51 -11.36 9.63
CA THR A 113 3.57 -10.40 10.00
C THR A 113 4.91 -11.13 9.87
N GLY A 114 5.89 -10.51 9.20
CA GLY A 114 7.15 -11.19 8.84
C GLY A 114 6.97 -12.38 7.86
N PHE A 115 5.97 -12.35 6.99
CA PHE A 115 5.66 -13.40 6.00
C PHE A 115 6.32 -13.13 4.62
N GLY A 116 7.22 -12.15 4.50
CA GLY A 116 7.91 -11.81 3.25
C GLY A 116 9.33 -12.35 3.20
N ASN A 117 9.81 -12.69 2.00
CA ASN A 117 11.21 -13.04 1.68
C ASN A 117 11.88 -14.05 2.60
N ILE A 118 11.12 -15.04 3.07
CA ILE A 118 11.70 -16.05 3.94
C ILE A 118 12.50 -17.05 3.08
N PRO A 119 13.81 -17.24 3.32
CA PRO A 119 14.61 -18.21 2.58
C PRO A 119 14.32 -19.66 3.01
N ASN A 120 13.79 -19.85 4.22
CA ASN A 120 13.43 -21.16 4.76
C ASN A 120 11.92 -21.24 5.06
N ILE A 121 11.21 -22.04 4.27
CA ILE A 121 9.76 -22.25 4.35
C ILE A 121 9.29 -22.67 5.77
N GLN A 122 10.14 -23.36 6.55
CA GLN A 122 9.80 -23.80 7.91
C GLN A 122 9.52 -22.64 8.85
N SER A 123 10.05 -21.43 8.58
CA SER A 123 9.79 -20.23 9.38
C SER A 123 8.35 -19.71 9.22
N TYR A 124 7.67 -20.07 8.13
CA TYR A 124 6.23 -19.77 7.97
C TYR A 124 5.36 -20.53 8.97
N MET A 125 5.85 -21.65 9.51
CA MET A 125 5.10 -22.48 10.47
C MET A 125 5.09 -21.91 11.89
N ASP A 126 5.90 -20.87 12.19
CA ASP A 126 5.90 -20.22 13.50
C ASP A 126 4.53 -19.55 13.75
N LYS A 127 3.98 -19.77 14.96
CA LYS A 127 2.72 -19.18 15.41
C LYS A 127 2.77 -17.65 15.44
N ARG A 128 3.97 -17.04 15.42
CA ARG A 128 4.16 -15.59 15.35
C ARG A 128 4.00 -15.00 13.95
N THR A 129 4.16 -15.80 12.90
CA THR A 129 4.15 -15.29 11.52
C THR A 129 2.74 -15.05 11.01
N CYS A 130 1.79 -15.96 11.29
CA CYS A 130 0.39 -15.79 10.92
C CYS A 130 -0.56 -16.28 12.01
N THR A 131 -1.57 -15.48 12.33
CA THR A 131 -2.61 -15.75 13.35
C THR A 131 -4.01 -15.67 12.75
N ASN A 132 -4.93 -16.54 13.19
CA ASN A 132 -6.30 -16.50 12.71
C ASN A 132 -7.04 -15.26 13.25
N GLU A 133 -7.87 -14.63 12.43
CA GLU A 133 -8.68 -13.48 12.85
C GLU A 133 -9.92 -13.87 13.67
N ASN A 134 -10.32 -15.13 13.61
CA ASN A 134 -11.25 -15.71 14.55
C ASN A 134 -10.48 -16.10 15.82
N GLU A 135 -10.54 -15.22 16.83
CA GLU A 135 -9.81 -15.37 18.10
C GLU A 135 -10.17 -16.66 18.87
N ASP A 136 -11.35 -17.25 18.60
CA ASP A 136 -11.80 -18.50 19.20
C ASP A 136 -11.27 -19.75 18.45
N TYR A 137 -10.64 -19.58 17.29
CA TYR A 137 -10.14 -20.67 16.45
C TYR A 137 -8.62 -20.84 16.56
N THR A 138 -8.20 -21.94 17.20
CA THR A 138 -6.78 -22.22 17.47
C THR A 138 -6.17 -23.32 16.61
N ASP A 139 -6.97 -24.03 15.82
CA ASP A 139 -6.49 -25.11 14.95
C ASP A 139 -5.67 -24.54 13.77
N ARG A 140 -4.48 -25.10 13.57
CA ARG A 140 -3.54 -24.68 12.53
C ARG A 140 -3.36 -25.73 11.43
N THR A 141 -4.10 -26.83 11.46
CA THR A 141 -3.91 -27.96 10.54
C THR A 141 -3.98 -27.50 9.08
N GLU A 142 -4.99 -26.72 8.71
CA GLU A 142 -5.14 -26.21 7.35
C GLU A 142 -4.03 -25.23 6.94
N TYR A 143 -3.65 -24.31 7.82
CA TYR A 143 -2.54 -23.39 7.54
C TYR A 143 -1.21 -24.16 7.39
N ASN A 144 -0.97 -25.14 8.26
CA ASN A 144 0.22 -25.98 8.21
C ASN A 144 0.27 -26.82 6.92
N GLU A 145 -0.88 -27.28 6.43
CA GLU A 145 -1.01 -27.96 5.14
C GLU A 145 -0.71 -27.00 3.98
N PHE A 146 -1.20 -25.76 4.02
CA PHE A 146 -0.86 -24.73 3.03
C PHE A 146 0.65 -24.53 2.91
N ILE A 147 1.35 -24.36 4.03
CA ILE A 147 2.81 -24.17 4.02
C ILE A 147 3.55 -25.41 3.50
N ARG A 148 3.12 -26.63 3.87
CA ARG A 148 3.70 -27.86 3.30
C ARG A 148 3.46 -27.95 1.79
N ASN A 149 2.27 -27.56 1.32
CA ASN A 149 1.98 -27.55 -0.11
C ASN A 149 2.89 -26.56 -0.84
N LEU A 150 3.13 -25.36 -0.27
CA LEU A 150 4.14 -24.43 -0.80
C LEU A 150 5.53 -25.09 -0.86
N GLU A 151 5.97 -25.77 0.20
CA GLU A 151 7.27 -26.46 0.23
C GLU A 151 7.41 -27.58 -0.81
N THR A 152 6.32 -28.25 -1.17
CA THR A 152 6.33 -29.41 -2.06
C THR A 152 6.05 -29.09 -3.53
N ALA A 153 5.37 -27.98 -3.83
CA ALA A 153 5.07 -27.56 -5.19
C ALA A 153 6.36 -27.24 -5.96
N ARG A 154 6.44 -27.64 -7.23
CA ARG A 154 7.63 -27.46 -8.07
C ARG A 154 7.37 -26.67 -9.34
N THR A 155 6.14 -26.72 -9.86
CA THR A 155 5.73 -25.96 -11.05
C THR A 155 4.60 -25.01 -10.72
N ILE A 156 4.35 -24.02 -11.58
CA ILE A 156 3.21 -23.10 -11.46
C ILE A 156 1.90 -23.87 -11.31
N GLU A 157 1.71 -24.93 -12.10
CA GLU A 157 0.49 -25.76 -12.08
C GLU A 157 0.32 -26.52 -10.75
N ASP A 158 1.41 -26.82 -10.04
CA ASP A 158 1.31 -27.38 -8.69
C ASP A 158 0.80 -26.34 -7.68
N TYR A 159 1.33 -25.11 -7.74
CA TYR A 159 0.85 -24.02 -6.89
C TYR A 159 -0.62 -23.69 -7.17
N GLU A 160 -1.00 -23.64 -8.45
CA GLU A 160 -2.36 -23.30 -8.88
C GLU A 160 -3.44 -24.28 -8.39
N LYS A 161 -3.08 -25.48 -7.93
CA LYS A 161 -4.04 -26.43 -7.33
C LYS A 161 -4.60 -25.94 -5.99
N PHE A 162 -3.86 -25.11 -5.26
CA PHE A 162 -4.24 -24.70 -3.91
C PHE A 162 -4.05 -23.21 -3.63
N PHE A 163 -3.33 -22.48 -4.48
CA PHE A 163 -3.00 -21.06 -4.31
C PHE A 163 -3.39 -20.28 -5.56
N ASP A 164 -3.96 -19.10 -5.37
CA ASP A 164 -4.29 -18.20 -6.48
C ASP A 164 -3.04 -17.46 -6.95
N VAL A 165 -2.28 -18.12 -7.84
CA VAL A 165 -0.98 -17.63 -8.34
C VAL A 165 -1.13 -16.31 -9.12
N ASP A 166 -2.17 -16.15 -9.94
CA ASP A 166 -2.38 -14.89 -10.69
C ASP A 166 -2.65 -13.72 -9.75
N LEU A 167 -3.46 -13.92 -8.69
CA LEU A 167 -3.67 -12.90 -7.66
C LEU A 167 -2.35 -12.54 -6.95
N PHE A 168 -1.54 -13.53 -6.59
CA PHE A 168 -0.24 -13.29 -5.97
C PHE A 168 0.68 -12.47 -6.87
N ILE A 169 0.89 -12.90 -8.12
CA ILE A 169 1.75 -12.19 -9.08
C ILE A 169 1.23 -10.77 -9.33
N THR A 170 -0.10 -10.59 -9.42
CA THR A 170 -0.72 -9.27 -9.55
C THR A 170 -0.43 -8.37 -8.34
N GLN A 171 -0.52 -8.90 -7.12
CA GLN A 171 -0.20 -8.15 -5.90
C GLN A 171 1.29 -7.79 -5.82
N ILE A 172 2.20 -8.70 -6.18
CA ILE A 172 3.66 -8.42 -6.22
C ILE A 172 3.99 -7.38 -7.29
N ALA A 173 3.35 -7.46 -8.46
CA ALA A 173 3.55 -6.49 -9.53
C ALA A 173 3.06 -5.10 -9.10
N LEU A 174 1.89 -5.01 -8.45
CA LEU A 174 1.40 -3.77 -7.87
C LEU A 174 2.33 -3.24 -6.78
N GLU A 175 2.78 -4.09 -5.85
CA GLU A 175 3.69 -3.70 -4.77
C GLU A 175 4.99 -3.08 -5.31
N TYR A 176 5.56 -3.67 -6.37
CA TYR A 176 6.74 -3.14 -7.05
C TYR A 176 6.48 -1.81 -7.77
N LEU A 177 5.33 -1.65 -8.43
CA LEU A 177 4.94 -0.39 -9.07
C LEU A 177 4.69 0.72 -8.05
N LEU A 178 4.10 0.36 -6.91
CA LEU A 178 3.78 1.26 -5.80
C LEU A 178 5.00 1.60 -4.94
N GLY A 179 6.05 0.77 -4.96
CA GLY A 179 7.27 1.03 -4.19
C GLY A 179 7.11 0.86 -2.69
N SER A 180 6.25 -0.06 -2.25
CA SER A 180 6.09 -0.35 -0.83
C SER A 180 7.24 -1.16 -0.23
N TRP A 181 7.83 -0.63 0.84
CA TRP A 181 8.86 -1.32 1.61
C TRP A 181 8.31 -2.18 2.76
N ASP A 182 7.03 -2.04 3.12
CA ASP A 182 6.42 -2.71 4.31
C ASP A 182 5.42 -3.81 3.95
N HIS A 183 5.40 -4.25 2.68
CA HIS A 183 4.62 -5.42 2.21
C HIS A 183 5.53 -6.63 1.98
N PHE A 184 5.18 -7.53 1.06
CA PHE A 184 5.78 -8.85 0.95
C PHE A 184 7.23 -8.84 0.47
N ILE A 185 7.54 -8.01 -0.51
CA ILE A 185 8.82 -7.95 -1.22
C ILE A 185 9.96 -7.46 -0.32
N ASN A 186 9.66 -6.77 0.78
CA ASN A 186 10.67 -6.26 1.71
C ASN A 186 10.34 -6.58 3.18
N GLY A 187 9.44 -5.81 3.80
CA GLY A 187 9.18 -5.90 5.25
C GLY A 187 8.44 -7.17 5.71
N GLY A 188 7.79 -7.88 4.80
CA GLY A 188 6.97 -9.06 5.09
C GLY A 188 5.72 -8.78 5.92
N ASN A 189 5.25 -7.54 5.97
CA ASN A 189 4.13 -7.13 6.81
C ASN A 189 2.88 -6.85 5.97
N ASN A 190 1.80 -6.54 6.70
CA ASN A 190 0.53 -6.11 6.15
C ASN A 190 -0.11 -7.09 5.13
N ILE A 191 -0.03 -8.38 5.46
CA ILE A 191 -0.53 -9.49 4.64
C ILE A 191 -1.68 -10.21 5.34
N PHE A 192 -2.65 -10.64 4.55
CA PHE A 192 -3.65 -11.63 4.91
C PHE A 192 -3.61 -12.81 3.94
N LEU A 193 -3.82 -14.00 4.50
CA LEU A 193 -4.09 -15.22 3.75
C LEU A 193 -5.52 -15.64 4.03
N TYR A 194 -6.25 -15.96 2.99
CA TYR A 194 -7.64 -16.39 3.10
C TYR A 194 -7.96 -17.54 2.17
N LYS A 195 -8.64 -18.58 2.65
CA LYS A 195 -9.15 -19.67 1.81
C LYS A 195 -10.68 -19.68 1.81
N PRO A 196 -11.34 -19.30 0.70
CA PRO A 196 -12.79 -19.33 0.60
C PRO A 196 -13.38 -20.73 0.78
N ARG A 197 -14.50 -20.84 1.48
CA ARG A 197 -15.33 -22.06 1.56
C ARG A 197 -16.49 -22.03 0.56
N ASN A 198 -16.92 -20.83 0.19
CA ASN A 198 -17.98 -20.61 -0.79
C ASN A 198 -17.40 -20.18 -2.13
N GLY A 199 -18.12 -20.51 -3.21
CA GLY A 199 -17.75 -20.16 -4.58
C GLY A 199 -16.94 -21.25 -5.29
N ASN A 200 -16.66 -21.00 -6.57
CA ASN A 200 -16.00 -21.98 -7.44
C ASN A 200 -14.48 -22.05 -7.25
N ASP A 201 -13.87 -20.98 -6.74
CA ASP A 201 -12.44 -20.91 -6.49
C ASP A 201 -12.15 -20.90 -4.98
N GLN A 202 -11.79 -22.07 -4.47
CA GLN A 202 -11.47 -22.32 -3.06
C GLN A 202 -9.95 -22.35 -2.80
N ARG A 203 -9.16 -21.77 -3.70
CA ARG A 203 -7.71 -21.62 -3.54
C ARG A 203 -7.40 -20.48 -2.57
N TRP A 204 -6.26 -20.59 -1.89
CA TRP A 204 -5.74 -19.56 -1.00
C TRP A 204 -5.50 -18.25 -1.75
N LYS A 205 -5.97 -17.16 -1.15
CA LYS A 205 -5.86 -15.78 -1.62
C LYS A 205 -4.82 -15.04 -0.80
N PHE A 206 -3.94 -14.34 -1.51
CA PHE A 206 -2.95 -13.44 -0.93
C PHE A 206 -3.48 -12.01 -1.00
N LEU A 207 -3.67 -11.37 0.16
CA LEU A 207 -4.34 -10.08 0.29
C LEU A 207 -3.43 -9.09 1.02
N LEU A 208 -3.27 -7.88 0.48
CA LEU A 208 -2.48 -6.81 1.08
C LEU A 208 -3.38 -5.73 1.71
N TYR A 209 -2.88 -5.05 2.73
CA TYR A 209 -3.54 -3.88 3.35
C TYR A 209 -2.52 -2.86 3.85
N ASP A 210 -2.96 -1.71 4.39
CA ASP A 210 -2.07 -0.68 4.97
C ASP A 210 -1.03 -0.10 3.98
N PHE A 211 -1.54 0.63 2.99
CA PHE A 211 -0.79 1.27 1.90
C PHE A 211 -0.37 2.73 2.17
N ASP A 212 -0.19 3.14 3.42
CA ASP A 212 0.27 4.50 3.76
C ASP A 212 1.73 4.74 3.37
N ALA A 213 2.53 3.68 3.26
CA ALA A 213 3.96 3.73 2.90
C ALA A 213 4.22 3.60 1.38
N ASP A 214 3.17 3.56 0.56
CA ASP A 214 3.27 3.41 -0.89
C ASP A 214 3.56 4.74 -1.59
N PHE A 215 3.79 4.68 -2.90
CA PHE A 215 4.12 5.84 -3.76
C PHE A 215 5.32 6.63 -3.23
N GLY A 216 6.39 5.92 -2.85
CA GLY A 216 7.65 6.52 -2.40
C GLY A 216 7.55 7.28 -1.08
N GLN A 217 6.70 6.84 -0.15
CA GLN A 217 6.65 7.37 1.21
C GLN A 217 7.74 6.72 2.10
N ASP A 218 8.31 7.50 3.00
CA ASP A 218 9.35 7.09 3.96
C ASP A 218 10.61 6.48 3.32
N ILE A 219 10.99 6.99 2.15
CA ILE A 219 12.24 6.56 1.51
C ILE A 219 13.42 7.14 2.32
N ILE A 220 14.24 6.24 2.88
CA ILE A 220 15.38 6.55 3.77
C ILE A 220 16.66 6.69 2.94
N ASP A 221 17.27 7.88 2.95
CA ASP A 221 18.71 8.12 2.72
C ASP A 221 18.99 9.61 3.01
N GLU A 222 19.63 9.98 4.12
CA GLU A 222 19.79 11.39 4.54
C GLU A 222 20.76 12.18 3.64
N ASP A 223 21.79 11.51 3.11
CA ASP A 223 22.81 12.11 2.25
C ASP A 223 22.27 12.25 0.81
N LYS A 224 21.53 11.25 0.32
CA LYS A 224 20.84 11.37 -0.98
C LYS A 224 19.57 12.20 -0.88
N PHE A 225 18.85 12.27 0.24
CA PHE A 225 17.63 13.07 0.34
C PHE A 225 17.94 14.56 0.42
N ASN A 226 19.01 15.00 1.08
CA ASN A 226 19.41 16.41 0.99
C ASN A 226 19.94 16.79 -0.40
N MET A 227 20.61 15.88 -1.11
CA MET A 227 20.91 16.03 -2.54
C MET A 227 19.63 16.05 -3.39
N ILE A 228 18.72 15.10 -3.23
CA ILE A 228 17.43 15.01 -3.95
C ILE A 228 16.52 16.19 -3.61
N TYR A 229 16.55 16.72 -2.39
CA TYR A 229 15.76 17.88 -1.99
C TYR A 229 16.35 19.17 -2.56
N GLN A 230 17.67 19.32 -2.64
CA GLN A 230 18.31 20.47 -3.31
C GLN A 230 18.24 20.35 -4.84
N ASP A 231 18.40 19.14 -5.38
CA ASP A 231 18.30 18.82 -6.79
C ASP A 231 16.86 18.99 -7.24
N LEU A 232 15.85 18.35 -6.61
CA LEU A 232 14.42 18.48 -6.95
C LEU A 232 13.85 19.89 -6.72
N PHE A 233 14.42 20.69 -5.81
CA PHE A 233 14.02 22.10 -5.64
C PHE A 233 14.67 23.03 -6.67
N ASN A 234 15.86 22.66 -7.21
CA ASN A 234 16.49 23.28 -8.38
C ASN A 234 16.13 22.55 -9.71
N TYR A 235 15.27 21.54 -9.66
CA TYR A 235 14.93 20.68 -10.79
C TYR A 235 13.79 21.31 -11.56
N THR A 236 14.15 21.94 -12.68
CA THR A 236 13.22 22.18 -13.77
C THR A 236 13.06 20.88 -14.56
N MET A 237 11.93 20.71 -15.25
CA MET A 237 11.68 19.59 -16.17
C MET A 237 12.81 19.41 -17.21
N GLU A 238 13.60 20.46 -17.47
CA GLU A 238 14.77 20.45 -18.36
C GLU A 238 15.93 19.56 -17.86
N ASN A 239 16.08 19.33 -16.55
CA ASN A 239 17.20 18.55 -15.97
C ASN A 239 16.97 17.03 -15.95
N ASP A 240 15.80 16.54 -16.36
CA ASP A 240 15.51 15.09 -16.43
C ASP A 240 16.33 14.40 -17.54
N GLN A 241 16.79 15.14 -18.57
CA GLN A 241 17.62 14.59 -19.65
C GLN A 241 19.01 14.12 -19.21
N GLU A 242 19.59 14.66 -18.12
CA GLU A 242 20.90 14.20 -17.63
C GLU A 242 20.80 12.96 -16.73
N LEU A 243 19.71 12.80 -15.98
CA LEU A 243 19.41 11.58 -15.20
C LEU A 243 18.98 10.40 -16.09
N PHE A 244 18.46 10.68 -17.29
CA PHE A 244 18.11 9.68 -18.31
C PHE A 244 19.32 9.16 -19.12
N LYS A 245 20.55 9.63 -18.87
CA LYS A 245 21.74 9.14 -19.58
C LYS A 245 22.36 7.96 -18.80
N PRO A 246 22.45 6.75 -19.40
CA PRO A 246 22.15 5.52 -18.69
C PRO A 246 23.40 4.71 -18.32
N GLU A 247 23.37 4.15 -17.11
CA GLU A 247 23.64 2.71 -16.95
C GLU A 247 22.39 2.00 -16.39
N ILE A 248 21.20 2.46 -16.79
CA ILE A 248 19.95 1.77 -16.47
C ILE A 248 19.99 0.42 -17.20
N SER A 249 20.04 -0.67 -16.43
CA SER A 249 19.86 -2.02 -16.92
C SER A 249 18.55 -2.11 -17.69
N ASN A 250 18.62 -2.51 -18.96
CA ASN A 250 17.45 -2.86 -19.79
C ASN A 250 16.88 -4.25 -19.39
N ASN A 251 17.05 -4.65 -18.14
CA ASN A 251 16.62 -5.94 -17.62
C ASN A 251 16.17 -5.75 -16.18
N LEU A 252 14.90 -6.08 -15.90
CA LEU A 252 14.31 -5.96 -14.57
C LEU A 252 14.95 -6.89 -13.53
N PHE A 253 15.61 -7.96 -13.96
CA PHE A 253 16.20 -9.01 -13.14
C PHE A 253 17.73 -8.96 -13.16
N LYS A 254 18.28 -7.75 -13.33
CA LYS A 254 19.70 -7.48 -13.16
C LYS A 254 19.84 -6.18 -12.38
N PRO A 255 20.73 -6.16 -11.38
CA PRO A 255 20.93 -4.96 -10.60
C PRO A 255 21.53 -3.88 -11.50
N HIS A 256 21.21 -2.64 -11.20
CA HIS A 256 21.91 -1.54 -11.83
C HIS A 256 23.34 -1.47 -11.32
N LYS A 257 24.26 -0.97 -12.16
CA LYS A 257 25.68 -0.87 -11.81
C LYS A 257 26.03 0.34 -10.92
N ASN A 258 25.10 1.29 -10.80
CA ASN A 258 25.33 2.56 -10.14
C ASN A 258 24.39 2.72 -8.93
N ASP A 259 25.00 2.86 -7.75
CA ASP A 259 24.30 3.05 -6.47
C ASP A 259 23.56 4.41 -6.38
N SER A 260 23.77 5.34 -7.32
CA SER A 260 23.13 6.67 -7.32
C SER A 260 21.74 6.71 -7.98
N ILE A 261 21.18 5.57 -8.39
CA ILE A 261 19.86 5.54 -9.03
C ILE A 261 18.77 5.87 -8.01
N LYS A 262 17.78 6.66 -8.46
CA LYS A 262 16.63 7.01 -7.63
C LYS A 262 15.64 5.84 -7.56
N HIS A 263 15.00 5.67 -6.41
CA HIS A 263 14.08 4.55 -6.12
C HIS A 263 13.01 4.24 -7.18
N PRO A 264 12.37 5.22 -7.86
CA PRO A 264 11.39 4.91 -8.90
C PRO A 264 11.96 4.10 -10.08
N TYR A 265 13.29 4.15 -10.30
CA TYR A 265 13.97 3.49 -11.41
C TYR A 265 14.68 2.19 -11.01
N TYR A 266 14.52 1.72 -9.77
CA TYR A 266 15.06 0.43 -9.36
C TYR A 266 14.50 -0.69 -10.23
N SER A 267 15.37 -1.56 -10.72
CA SER A 267 14.95 -2.83 -11.32
C SER A 267 14.22 -3.68 -10.28
N PHE A 268 13.56 -4.74 -10.70
CA PHE A 268 12.96 -5.66 -9.74
C PHE A 268 14.04 -6.31 -8.88
N GLU A 269 15.20 -6.63 -9.45
CA GLU A 269 16.37 -7.15 -8.74
C GLU A 269 16.92 -6.18 -7.68
N ASP A 270 17.02 -4.89 -7.98
CA ASP A 270 17.48 -3.88 -6.99
C ASP A 270 16.47 -3.69 -5.85
N TYR A 271 15.21 -3.98 -6.14
CA TYR A 271 14.10 -3.69 -5.23
C TYR A 271 13.71 -4.87 -4.35
N ALA A 272 13.83 -6.09 -4.87
CA ALA A 272 13.30 -7.30 -4.25
C ALA A 272 14.37 -8.10 -3.53
N LEU A 273 14.04 -8.57 -2.32
CA LEU A 273 14.86 -9.54 -1.61
C LEU A 273 14.49 -10.95 -2.08
N HIS A 274 15.48 -11.73 -2.52
CA HIS A 274 15.24 -13.14 -2.85
C HIS A 274 14.65 -13.91 -1.66
N GLY A 275 13.67 -14.75 -1.97
CA GLY A 275 12.97 -15.57 -0.99
C GLY A 275 12.06 -16.58 -1.68
N TYR A 276 11.66 -17.62 -0.93
CA TYR A 276 11.12 -18.85 -1.52
C TYR A 276 10.04 -18.64 -2.60
N LEU A 277 9.02 -17.82 -2.31
CA LEU A 277 7.91 -17.60 -3.25
C LEU A 277 8.26 -16.65 -4.39
N LEU A 278 9.11 -15.63 -4.15
CA LEU A 278 9.58 -14.78 -5.24
C LEU A 278 10.46 -15.58 -6.18
N ASP A 279 11.34 -16.43 -5.66
CA ASP A 279 12.18 -17.30 -6.49
C ASP A 279 11.30 -18.26 -7.31
N ALA A 280 10.38 -18.95 -6.64
CA ALA A 280 9.53 -19.96 -7.26
C ALA A 280 8.53 -19.42 -8.27
N LEU A 281 7.98 -18.21 -8.07
CA LEU A 281 6.87 -17.69 -8.90
C LEU A 281 7.25 -16.47 -9.75
N ILE A 282 8.37 -15.79 -9.46
CA ILE A 282 8.79 -14.55 -10.13
C ILE A 282 10.17 -14.71 -10.79
N PHE A 283 11.24 -14.90 -10.01
CA PHE A 283 12.61 -14.93 -10.58
C PHE A 283 12.83 -16.11 -11.52
N ASN A 284 12.21 -17.27 -11.26
CA ASN A 284 12.25 -18.42 -12.17
C ASN A 284 11.24 -18.32 -13.34
N HIS A 285 10.33 -17.34 -13.31
CA HIS A 285 9.26 -17.14 -14.29
C HIS A 285 9.15 -15.66 -14.72
N GLN A 286 10.30 -15.07 -15.06
CA GLN A 286 10.45 -13.64 -15.36
C GLN A 286 9.44 -13.13 -16.39
N GLU A 287 9.23 -13.86 -17.48
CA GLU A 287 8.29 -13.48 -18.55
C GLU A 287 6.85 -13.34 -18.05
N LEU A 288 6.41 -14.20 -17.12
CA LEU A 288 5.06 -14.14 -16.55
C LEU A 288 4.88 -12.83 -15.75
N PHE A 289 5.89 -12.46 -14.96
CA PHE A 289 5.89 -11.23 -14.19
C PHE A 289 5.97 -9.99 -15.08
N GLU A 290 6.85 -10.00 -16.08
CA GLU A 290 6.94 -8.92 -17.07
C GLU A 290 5.61 -8.72 -17.78
N ASN A 291 4.95 -9.78 -18.23
CA ASN A 291 3.65 -9.69 -18.87
C ASN A 291 2.58 -9.11 -17.94
N LYS A 292 2.61 -9.44 -16.64
CA LYS A 292 1.73 -8.82 -15.65
C LYS A 292 2.03 -7.32 -15.48
N LEU A 293 3.30 -6.91 -15.45
CA LEU A 293 3.68 -5.50 -15.40
C LEU A 293 3.20 -4.74 -16.65
N LYS A 294 3.37 -5.31 -17.85
CA LYS A 294 2.87 -4.72 -19.10
C LYS A 294 1.36 -4.52 -19.05
N GLU A 295 0.62 -5.52 -18.56
CA GLU A 295 -0.82 -5.42 -18.36
C GLU A 295 -1.19 -4.26 -17.42
N LEU A 296 -0.57 -4.20 -16.23
CA LEU A 296 -0.89 -3.20 -15.22
C LEU A 296 -0.51 -1.78 -15.66
N ILE A 297 0.66 -1.59 -16.26
CA ILE A 297 1.09 -0.29 -16.80
C ILE A 297 0.11 0.21 -17.86
N THR A 298 -0.31 -0.66 -18.78
CA THR A 298 -1.21 -0.27 -19.87
C THR A 298 -2.62 0.05 -19.37
N LYS A 299 -3.14 -0.72 -18.41
CA LYS A 299 -4.55 -0.63 -18.02
C LYS A 299 -4.82 0.30 -16.84
N ILE A 300 -3.90 0.39 -15.87
CA ILE A 300 -4.21 1.02 -14.58
C ILE A 300 -3.11 1.93 -14.04
N PHE A 301 -1.84 1.51 -14.07
CA PHE A 301 -0.71 2.27 -13.53
C PHE A 301 -0.09 3.15 -14.62
N ASN A 302 -0.85 4.12 -15.11
CA ASN A 302 -0.36 5.13 -16.06
C ASN A 302 -0.92 6.52 -15.76
N PRO A 303 -0.20 7.60 -16.14
CA PRO A 303 -0.62 8.97 -15.87
C PRO A 303 -1.99 9.34 -16.44
N THR A 304 -2.34 8.87 -17.64
CA THR A 304 -3.62 9.14 -18.30
C THR A 304 -4.82 8.66 -17.48
N ILE A 305 -4.65 7.58 -16.72
CA ILE A 305 -5.67 7.04 -15.81
C ILE A 305 -5.55 7.62 -14.41
N LEU A 306 -4.35 7.63 -13.82
CA LEU A 306 -4.18 7.95 -12.40
C LEU A 306 -4.19 9.44 -12.10
N PHE A 307 -3.69 10.31 -13.00
CA PHE A 307 -3.64 11.75 -12.71
C PHE A 307 -5.03 12.37 -12.56
N PRO A 308 -5.99 12.15 -13.48
CA PRO A 308 -7.35 12.67 -13.31
C PRO A 308 -8.03 12.15 -12.04
N HIS A 309 -7.75 10.90 -11.64
CA HIS A 309 -8.29 10.33 -10.40
C HIS A 309 -7.69 11.00 -9.17
N ILE A 310 -6.37 11.22 -9.15
CA ILE A 310 -5.68 11.95 -8.08
C ILE A 310 -6.21 13.38 -7.98
N ASP A 311 -6.38 14.07 -9.10
CA ASP A 311 -6.91 15.45 -9.15
C ASP A 311 -8.31 15.53 -8.58
N SER A 312 -9.20 14.61 -8.99
CA SER A 312 -10.57 14.50 -8.47
C SER A 312 -10.58 14.26 -6.95
N LEU A 313 -9.76 13.34 -6.45
CA LEU A 313 -9.67 13.09 -5.01
C LEU A 313 -9.09 14.29 -4.25
N LYS A 314 -8.05 14.93 -4.79
CA LYS A 314 -7.40 16.10 -4.20
C LYS A 314 -8.38 17.26 -4.07
N GLU A 315 -9.09 17.59 -5.16
CA GLU A 315 -10.14 18.63 -5.18
C GLU A 315 -11.25 18.29 -4.17
N PHE A 316 -11.70 17.03 -4.15
CA PHE A 316 -12.75 16.58 -3.24
C PHE A 316 -12.38 16.77 -1.76
N ILE A 317 -11.14 16.47 -1.37
CA ILE A 317 -10.72 16.55 0.04
C ILE A 317 -10.12 17.89 0.46
N GLU A 318 -9.74 18.76 -0.49
CA GLU A 318 -9.05 20.02 -0.22
C GLU A 318 -9.70 20.87 0.90
N PRO A 319 -11.03 21.10 0.91
CA PRO A 319 -11.66 21.92 1.95
C PRO A 319 -11.50 21.31 3.36
N TYR A 320 -11.51 19.98 3.45
CA TYR A 320 -11.38 19.26 4.71
C TYR A 320 -9.93 19.18 5.16
N VAL A 321 -8.98 19.09 4.24
CA VAL A 321 -7.56 19.18 4.56
C VAL A 321 -7.22 20.59 5.06
N ARG A 322 -7.72 21.65 4.42
CA ARG A 322 -7.57 23.02 4.92
C ARG A 322 -8.06 23.17 6.35
N LEU A 323 -9.23 22.61 6.65
CA LEU A 323 -9.78 22.62 8.00
C LEU A 323 -8.92 21.82 8.99
N ASP A 324 -8.42 20.63 8.59
CA ASP A 324 -7.53 19.80 9.40
C ASP A 324 -6.17 20.45 9.67
N LYS A 325 -5.69 21.31 8.74
CA LYS A 325 -4.44 22.07 8.84
C LYS A 325 -4.62 23.51 9.33
N THR A 326 -5.77 23.82 9.95
CA THR A 326 -6.01 25.12 10.58
C THR A 326 -6.01 24.97 12.10
N LEU A 327 -5.29 25.84 12.80
CA LEU A 327 -5.28 25.87 14.27
C LEU A 327 -6.65 26.31 14.80
N ASN A 328 -7.13 25.65 15.85
CA ASN A 328 -8.28 26.13 16.60
C ASN A 328 -7.92 27.37 17.45
N ASN A 329 -8.91 27.91 18.17
CA ASN A 329 -8.73 29.09 19.04
C ASN A 329 -7.68 28.91 20.16
N GLU A 330 -7.29 27.68 20.46
CA GLU A 330 -6.27 27.34 21.47
C GLU A 330 -4.88 27.12 20.86
N GLY A 331 -4.73 27.33 19.54
CA GLY A 331 -3.47 27.11 18.83
C GLY A 331 -3.14 25.62 18.65
N ILE A 332 -4.15 24.75 18.50
CA ILE A 332 -3.99 23.30 18.33
C ILE A 332 -4.64 22.85 17.02
N TYR A 333 -3.97 21.98 16.27
CA TYR A 333 -4.56 21.35 15.09
C TYR A 333 -5.61 20.29 15.49
N PRO A 334 -6.71 20.13 14.73
CA PRO A 334 -7.72 19.11 14.96
C PRO A 334 -7.13 17.70 15.15
N GLY A 335 -7.44 17.09 16.30
CA GLY A 335 -6.97 15.73 16.66
C GLY A 335 -5.48 15.59 16.94
N LYS A 336 -4.72 16.70 17.02
CA LYS A 336 -3.32 16.66 17.45
C LYS A 336 -3.24 16.52 18.97
N PHE A 337 -3.20 15.27 19.45
CA PHE A 337 -3.14 14.96 20.87
C PHE A 337 -1.73 15.15 21.46
N ASP A 338 -0.69 14.83 20.71
CA ASP A 338 0.70 15.10 21.11
C ASP A 338 1.23 16.36 20.42
N ARG A 339 1.45 17.42 21.20
CA ARG A 339 1.91 18.72 20.70
C ARG A 339 3.37 18.70 20.25
N LYS A 340 4.19 17.74 20.72
CA LYS A 340 5.63 17.65 20.40
C LYS A 340 5.89 17.15 19.00
N ASN A 341 4.97 16.35 18.46
CA ASN A 341 5.11 15.77 17.13
C ASN A 341 4.81 16.79 16.03
N ASN A 342 5.57 16.73 14.94
CA ASN A 342 5.28 17.52 13.76
C ASN A 342 4.11 16.93 12.97
N ILE A 343 3.48 17.76 12.15
CA ILE A 343 2.46 17.34 11.18
C ILE A 343 2.77 18.01 9.85
N TYR A 344 2.35 17.40 8.74
CA TYR A 344 2.47 18.01 7.42
C TYR A 344 1.63 19.30 7.34
N THR A 345 2.20 20.35 6.75
CA THR A 345 1.48 21.60 6.45
C THR A 345 0.51 21.42 5.28
N TYR A 346 -0.36 22.41 5.08
CA TYR A 346 -1.25 22.44 3.92
C TYR A 346 -0.47 22.48 2.59
N GLU A 347 0.61 23.25 2.53
CA GLU A 347 1.48 23.38 1.36
C GLU A 347 2.19 22.06 1.06
N GLN A 348 2.73 21.41 2.08
CA GLN A 348 3.35 20.08 1.93
C GLN A 348 2.35 19.05 1.39
N TRP A 349 1.12 19.04 1.90
CA TRP A 349 0.05 18.20 1.34
C TRP A 349 -0.24 18.54 -0.12
N ARG A 350 -0.48 19.82 -0.42
CA ARG A 350 -0.85 20.29 -1.77
C ARG A 350 0.20 19.92 -2.81
N ASP A 351 1.47 20.09 -2.46
CA ASP A 351 2.60 19.91 -3.36
C ASP A 351 3.01 18.43 -3.46
N ASN A 352 2.84 17.63 -2.39
CA ASN A 352 3.11 16.19 -2.41
C ASN A 352 2.03 15.36 -3.14
N CYS A 353 0.80 15.85 -3.23
CA CYS A 353 -0.19 15.28 -4.15
C CYS A 353 0.26 15.42 -5.63
N GLU A 354 1.15 16.36 -5.93
CA GLU A 354 1.69 16.62 -7.27
C GLU A 354 3.07 15.96 -7.43
N PHE A 355 4.08 16.75 -7.78
CA PHE A 355 5.42 16.28 -8.14
C PHE A 355 6.46 16.55 -7.06
N THR A 356 6.13 17.35 -6.04
CA THR A 356 7.12 17.87 -5.11
C THR A 356 7.35 16.89 -3.95
N PRO A 357 8.62 16.49 -3.70
CA PRO A 357 8.94 15.70 -2.52
C PRO A 357 8.82 16.54 -1.25
N VAL A 358 8.50 15.90 -0.13
CA VAL A 358 8.45 16.54 1.19
C VAL A 358 9.25 15.75 2.21
N LYS A 359 9.88 16.45 3.16
CA LYS A 359 10.55 15.82 4.31
C LYS A 359 9.51 15.12 5.19
N ASN A 360 9.86 13.95 5.69
CA ASN A 360 9.02 13.24 6.64
C ASN A 360 8.93 14.02 7.96
N VAL A 361 7.72 14.11 8.53
CA VAL A 361 7.44 14.80 9.80
C VAL A 361 7.36 13.83 10.98
N VAL A 362 7.33 12.53 10.70
CA VAL A 362 7.15 11.44 11.67
C VAL A 362 8.45 10.69 11.92
N GLU A 363 9.19 10.37 10.85
CA GLU A 363 10.49 9.71 10.95
C GLU A 363 11.60 10.68 10.57
N THR A 364 12.68 10.69 11.35
CA THR A 364 13.87 11.48 11.03
C THR A 364 14.57 10.87 9.82
N ASN A 365 15.05 11.70 8.90
CA ASN A 365 16.01 11.33 7.86
C ASN A 365 15.42 10.53 6.68
N SER A 366 14.10 10.63 6.49
CA SER A 366 13.40 10.13 5.32
C SER A 366 12.53 11.21 4.69
N GLY A 367 12.02 10.93 3.49
CA GLY A 367 11.05 11.79 2.84
C GLY A 367 10.09 11.04 1.94
N SER A 368 9.19 11.80 1.36
CA SER A 368 8.08 11.30 0.56
C SER A 368 8.13 11.93 -0.80
N TYR A 369 8.16 11.12 -1.87
CA TYR A 369 8.03 11.62 -3.23
C TYR A 369 6.62 12.17 -3.47
N GLY A 370 6.50 13.10 -4.41
CA GLY A 370 5.19 13.50 -4.92
C GLY A 370 4.51 12.31 -5.62
N ILE A 371 3.22 12.07 -5.36
CA ILE A 371 2.52 10.90 -5.90
C ILE A 371 2.56 10.88 -7.44
N LYS A 372 2.33 12.03 -8.09
CA LYS A 372 2.37 12.11 -9.56
C LYS A 372 3.79 11.94 -10.10
N TYR A 373 4.80 12.45 -9.40
CA TYR A 373 6.19 12.20 -9.77
C TYR A 373 6.53 10.71 -9.71
N TRP A 374 6.17 10.02 -8.62
CA TRP A 374 6.43 8.58 -8.47
C TRP A 374 5.81 7.79 -9.62
N ILE A 375 4.52 8.03 -9.91
CA ILE A 375 3.79 7.36 -10.98
C ILE A 375 4.46 7.61 -12.33
N LEU A 376 4.78 8.88 -12.66
CA LEU A 376 5.39 9.23 -13.94
C LEU A 376 6.77 8.59 -14.10
N ALA A 377 7.62 8.68 -13.08
CA ALA A 377 8.97 8.13 -13.12
C ALA A 377 8.95 6.60 -13.26
N LYS A 378 8.11 5.91 -12.47
CA LYS A 378 7.96 4.45 -12.55
C LYS A 378 7.31 4.00 -13.87
N TYR A 379 6.30 4.73 -14.36
CA TYR A 379 5.69 4.48 -15.67
C TYR A 379 6.72 4.55 -16.79
N ARG A 380 7.47 5.66 -16.87
CA ARG A 380 8.55 5.85 -17.85
C ARG A 380 9.58 4.72 -17.76
N TYR A 381 10.03 4.39 -16.56
CA TYR A 381 11.01 3.33 -16.33
C TYR A 381 10.55 1.99 -16.90
N ILE A 382 9.33 1.53 -16.54
CA ILE A 382 8.82 0.25 -17.00
C ILE A 382 8.57 0.26 -18.52
N CYS A 383 8.04 1.36 -19.06
CA CYS A 383 7.87 1.52 -20.51
C CYS A 383 9.19 1.38 -21.27
N THR A 384 10.26 1.99 -20.76
CA THR A 384 11.60 1.91 -21.36
C THR A 384 12.18 0.51 -21.26
N VAL A 385 12.20 -0.08 -20.06
CA VAL A 385 12.86 -1.39 -19.83
C VAL A 385 12.13 -2.54 -20.52
N LEU A 386 10.80 -2.48 -20.61
CA LEU A 386 10.00 -3.51 -21.27
C LEU A 386 9.67 -3.18 -22.74
N HIS A 387 10.27 -2.13 -23.30
CA HIS A 387 10.08 -1.69 -24.69
C HIS A 387 8.61 -1.53 -25.10
N LEU A 388 7.82 -0.87 -24.25
CA LEU A 388 6.40 -0.63 -24.48
C LEU A 388 6.15 0.66 -25.29
N ASP A 389 5.14 0.61 -26.17
CA ASP A 389 4.60 1.78 -26.84
C ASP A 389 3.66 2.54 -25.88
N CYS A 390 4.26 3.42 -25.08
CA CYS A 390 3.59 4.19 -24.04
C CYS A 390 3.20 5.60 -24.52
N ASP A 391 2.29 6.26 -23.80
CA ASP A 391 1.74 7.55 -24.21
C ASP A 391 2.85 8.60 -24.39
N PRO A 392 3.05 9.13 -25.61
CA PRO A 392 4.17 10.02 -25.92
C PRO A 392 4.12 11.35 -25.15
N ASN A 393 2.93 11.77 -24.68
CA ASN A 393 2.82 12.98 -23.84
C ASN A 393 3.53 12.80 -22.49
N TYR A 394 3.57 11.56 -21.99
CA TYR A 394 4.22 11.24 -20.72
C TYR A 394 5.59 10.62 -20.90
N MET A 395 6.00 10.25 -22.11
CA MET A 395 7.36 9.77 -22.40
C MET A 395 8.34 10.89 -22.75
N ASN A 396 7.85 12.02 -23.27
CA ASN A 396 8.68 13.17 -23.57
C ASN A 396 8.98 13.99 -22.31
N ILE A 397 10.24 14.39 -22.16
CA ILE A 397 10.77 15.12 -20.99
C ILE A 397 10.46 16.63 -21.06
N SER A 398 9.93 17.12 -22.18
CA SER A 398 9.78 18.54 -22.50
C SER A 398 8.41 19.17 -22.18
N GLN A 399 7.56 18.50 -21.41
CA GLN A 399 6.34 19.05 -20.81
C GLN A 399 6.45 18.92 -19.30
#